data_AF-A0A1Y3CCT5-F1
#
_entry.id   AF-A0A1Y3CCT5-F1
#
_cell.length_a   1.000
_cell.length_b   1.000
_cell.length_c   1.000
_cell.angle_alpha   90.00
_cell.angle_beta   90.00
_cell.angle_gamma   90.00
#
_symmetry.space_group_name_H-M   'P 1'
#
loop_
_entity.id
_entity.type
_entity.pdbx_description
1 polymer ?
#
loop_
_entity_poly.entity_id
_entity_poly.type
_entity_poly.pdbx_seq_one_letter_code
_entity_poly.pdbx_strand_id
1 'polypeptide(L)'
;MLDTELDTPSQQSPLSKKPFLKGNLPLAIGAAILVVGSGFLGYSIGHRQGLTIVGFEADAEQLVEVVQKQKSSLETLNKGLNLAVQERDVAVSNSNDLFAALNQAHVDKTQSEGLGAIYREVLRQRGGLSLTIQNIGIKPLPDNAYEYELDLVQVSPNKRSASGSVELRLIQGTEVLVVPMDDKNFNFQDSERLTGRWTMPKGFTPQFIEVHLTGTSTPVIKRFSWGRGKPIESQSAFISDIPQAEANAK
;
A
#
# COMPACT_ATOMS: atom_id res chain seq x y z
N MET A 1 12.45 -49.44 -114.23
CA MET A 1 12.72 -48.06 -113.79
C MET A 1 12.94 -47.22 -115.03
N LEU A 2 12.10 -46.20 -115.21
CA LEU A 2 12.33 -44.91 -115.88
C LEU A 2 11.08 -44.15 -115.46
N ASP A 3 11.08 -43.02 -114.78
CA ASP A 3 12.05 -42.09 -114.22
C ASP A 3 11.26 -41.32 -113.14
N THR A 4 11.83 -40.23 -112.60
CA THR A 4 11.16 -39.19 -111.78
C THR A 4 11.15 -39.57 -110.30
N GLU A 5 11.75 -38.80 -109.41
CA GLU A 5 11.67 -37.36 -109.21
C GLU A 5 12.93 -36.94 -108.41
N LEU A 6 13.57 -35.83 -108.79
CA LEU A 6 14.70 -35.25 -108.06
C LEU A 6 14.20 -34.67 -106.73
N ASP A 7 14.82 -35.04 -105.61
CA ASP A 7 15.64 -34.06 -104.88
C ASP A 7 16.43 -34.66 -103.70
N THR A 8 17.44 -33.89 -103.26
CA THR A 8 18.49 -34.11 -102.24
C THR A 8 19.69 -35.00 -102.64
N PRO A 9 20.89 -34.88 -102.02
CA PRO A 9 21.40 -33.90 -101.04
C PRO A 9 22.83 -33.39 -101.42
N SER A 10 23.42 -32.36 -100.82
CA SER A 10 24.08 -32.37 -99.50
C SER A 10 25.12 -31.24 -99.53
N GLN A 11 25.32 -30.51 -98.42
CA GLN A 11 26.59 -30.44 -97.70
C GLN A 11 26.60 -29.33 -96.62
N GLN A 12 26.45 -29.80 -95.37
CA GLN A 12 27.16 -29.40 -94.14
C GLN A 12 26.91 -28.05 -93.44
N SER A 13 26.38 -28.19 -92.22
CA SER A 13 26.16 -27.22 -91.13
C SER A 13 27.51 -26.85 -90.41
N PRO A 14 27.60 -25.85 -89.47
CA PRO A 14 26.84 -25.89 -88.21
C PRO A 14 26.51 -24.56 -87.50
N LEU A 15 25.69 -24.73 -86.44
CA LEU A 15 25.72 -24.03 -85.16
C LEU A 15 25.04 -22.65 -85.03
N SER A 16 23.71 -22.70 -84.98
CA SER A 16 22.92 -21.73 -84.22
C SER A 16 23.28 -21.80 -82.73
N LYS A 17 24.06 -20.83 -82.23
CA LYS A 17 24.30 -20.65 -80.79
C LYS A 17 23.07 -20.02 -80.15
N LYS A 18 22.43 -20.77 -79.25
CA LYS A 18 21.41 -20.29 -78.31
C LYS A 18 21.92 -19.08 -77.51
N PRO A 19 21.03 -18.14 -77.13
CA PRO A 19 21.42 -16.95 -76.37
C PRO A 19 21.81 -17.33 -74.94
N PHE A 20 23.01 -16.93 -74.53
CA PHE A 20 23.67 -17.21 -73.23
C PHE A 20 23.03 -16.49 -72.01
N LEU A 21 21.74 -16.13 -72.05
CA LEU A 21 21.09 -15.31 -71.02
C LEU A 21 20.12 -16.07 -70.10
N LYS A 22 20.05 -17.41 -70.19
CA LYS A 22 19.18 -18.23 -69.31
C LYS A 22 19.92 -19.24 -68.42
N GLY A 23 21.25 -19.14 -68.28
CA GLY A 23 22.04 -20.07 -67.48
C GLY A 23 22.58 -19.53 -66.14
N ASN A 24 22.67 -18.21 -65.98
CA ASN A 24 23.56 -17.62 -64.97
C ASN A 24 22.84 -16.72 -63.94
N LEU A 25 21.50 -16.76 -63.90
CA LEU A 25 20.69 -16.02 -62.92
C LEU A 25 21.06 -16.32 -61.44
N PRO A 26 21.28 -17.58 -61.02
CA PRO A 26 21.71 -17.85 -59.63
C PRO A 26 23.13 -17.34 -59.34
N LEU A 27 23.99 -17.25 -60.37
CA LEU A 27 25.35 -16.70 -60.24
C LEU A 27 25.33 -15.18 -60.04
N ALA A 28 24.43 -14.48 -60.75
CA ALA A 28 24.24 -13.03 -60.61
C ALA A 28 23.64 -12.66 -59.24
N ILE A 29 22.72 -13.48 -58.72
CA ILE A 29 22.17 -13.33 -57.36
C ILE A 29 23.25 -13.62 -56.31
N GLY A 30 24.07 -14.67 -56.52
CA GLY A 30 25.23 -14.97 -55.66
C GLY A 30 26.27 -13.84 -55.64
N ALA A 31 26.54 -13.21 -56.78
CA ALA A 31 27.45 -12.06 -56.87
C ALA A 31 26.89 -10.82 -56.17
N ALA A 32 25.58 -10.55 -56.27
CA ALA A 32 24.94 -9.46 -55.56
C ALA A 32 24.97 -9.66 -54.03
N ILE A 33 24.73 -10.87 -53.55
CA ILE A 33 24.81 -11.22 -52.12
C ILE A 33 26.25 -11.12 -51.62
N LEU A 34 27.24 -11.53 -52.43
CA LEU A 34 28.66 -11.40 -52.08
C LEU A 34 29.12 -9.94 -52.04
N VAL A 35 28.67 -9.07 -52.96
CA VAL A 35 29.03 -7.64 -52.98
C VAL A 35 28.37 -6.89 -51.81
N VAL A 36 27.11 -7.18 -51.47
CA VAL A 36 26.43 -6.57 -50.32
C VAL A 36 26.98 -7.10 -48.99
N GLY A 37 27.27 -8.41 -48.90
CA GLY A 37 27.86 -9.02 -47.71
C GLY A 37 29.32 -8.61 -47.46
N SER A 38 30.12 -8.45 -48.52
CA SER A 38 31.51 -7.95 -48.43
C SER A 38 31.59 -6.44 -48.18
N GLY A 39 30.58 -5.66 -48.58
CA GLY A 39 30.48 -4.24 -48.22
C GLY A 39 30.24 -4.04 -46.72
N PHE A 40 29.37 -4.83 -46.09
CA PHE A 40 29.04 -4.69 -44.66
C PHE A 40 30.15 -5.22 -43.73
N LEU A 41 30.78 -6.33 -44.10
CA LEU A 41 31.96 -6.87 -43.40
C LEU A 41 33.22 -6.05 -43.70
N GLY A 42 33.40 -5.58 -44.93
CA GLY A 42 34.52 -4.72 -45.33
C GLY A 42 34.47 -3.32 -44.73
N TYR A 43 33.28 -2.73 -44.50
CA TYR A 43 33.15 -1.44 -43.82
C TYR A 43 33.37 -1.56 -42.30
N SER A 44 32.92 -2.66 -41.67
CA SER A 44 33.14 -2.89 -40.23
C SER A 44 34.57 -3.31 -39.88
N ILE A 45 35.25 -4.01 -40.79
CA ILE A 45 36.65 -4.45 -40.62
C ILE A 45 37.62 -3.38 -41.15
N GLY A 46 37.33 -2.73 -42.28
CA GLY A 46 38.17 -1.69 -42.90
C GLY A 46 38.16 -0.35 -42.17
N HIS A 47 37.02 0.05 -41.55
CA HIS A 47 37.00 1.24 -40.69
C HIS A 47 37.73 1.01 -39.35
N ARG A 48 37.95 -0.25 -38.95
CA ARG A 48 38.74 -0.62 -37.77
C ARG A 48 40.23 -0.93 -38.06
N GLN A 49 40.55 -1.29 -39.31
CA GLN A 49 41.94 -1.56 -39.72
C GLN A 49 42.64 -0.34 -40.35
N GLY A 50 41.90 0.66 -40.83
CA GLY A 50 42.45 1.92 -41.35
C GLY A 50 42.88 2.94 -40.28
N LEU A 51 42.68 2.64 -38.99
CA LEU A 51 43.08 3.48 -37.85
C LEU A 51 44.09 2.81 -36.91
N THR A 52 44.52 1.58 -37.19
CA THR A 52 45.41 0.83 -36.30
C THR A 52 46.90 1.20 -36.42
N ILE A 53 47.25 2.26 -37.16
CA ILE A 53 48.62 2.80 -37.21
C ILE A 53 48.72 4.19 -36.55
N VAL A 54 47.63 4.74 -36.01
CA VAL A 54 47.69 5.97 -35.20
C VAL A 54 46.81 5.79 -33.96
N GLY A 55 47.38 5.33 -32.84
CA GLY A 55 46.68 5.38 -31.55
C GLY A 55 46.81 4.18 -30.60
N PHE A 56 47.87 3.39 -30.66
CA PHE A 56 48.11 2.30 -29.70
C PHE A 56 48.39 2.75 -28.25
N GLU A 57 48.35 4.05 -27.96
CA GLU A 57 48.47 4.61 -26.60
C GLU A 57 47.21 5.33 -26.10
N ALA A 58 46.16 5.49 -26.92
CA ALA A 58 44.91 6.17 -26.51
C ALA A 58 43.72 5.21 -26.21
N ASP A 59 43.72 4.00 -26.78
CA ASP A 59 42.59 3.06 -26.69
C ASP A 59 42.72 2.05 -25.53
N ALA A 60 43.93 1.83 -25.00
CA ALA A 60 44.11 1.02 -23.79
C ALA A 60 43.62 1.75 -22.53
N GLU A 61 43.83 3.07 -22.46
CA GLU A 61 43.41 3.91 -21.33
C GLU A 61 41.89 4.04 -21.29
N GLN A 62 41.24 4.24 -22.45
CA GLN A 62 39.79 4.33 -22.58
C GLN A 62 39.08 2.98 -22.35
N LEU A 63 39.67 1.86 -22.79
CA LEU A 63 39.13 0.52 -22.50
C LEU A 63 39.28 0.17 -21.01
N VAL A 64 40.39 0.56 -20.37
CA VAL A 64 40.58 0.44 -18.91
C VAL A 64 39.57 1.31 -18.17
N GLU A 65 39.29 2.53 -18.64
CA GLU A 65 38.27 3.40 -18.06
C GLU A 65 36.86 2.80 -18.17
N VAL A 66 36.48 2.24 -19.33
CA VAL A 66 35.18 1.56 -19.51
C VAL A 66 35.08 0.31 -18.65
N VAL A 67 36.13 -0.52 -18.58
CA VAL A 67 36.15 -1.72 -17.72
C VAL A 67 36.11 -1.33 -16.24
N GLN A 68 36.81 -0.26 -15.83
CA GLN A 68 36.78 0.24 -14.47
C GLN A 68 35.40 0.82 -14.11
N LYS A 69 34.76 1.53 -15.04
CA LYS A 69 33.38 2.03 -14.89
C LYS A 69 32.37 0.89 -14.82
N GLN A 70 32.51 -0.14 -15.66
CA GLN A 70 31.68 -1.34 -15.61
C GLN A 70 31.89 -2.10 -14.29
N LYS A 71 33.13 -2.24 -13.82
CA LYS A 71 33.44 -2.86 -12.54
C LYS A 71 32.84 -2.09 -11.37
N SER A 72 32.97 -0.75 -11.36
CA SER A 72 32.35 0.12 -10.35
C SER A 72 30.82 0.04 -10.37
N SER A 73 30.21 0.01 -11.57
CA SER A 73 28.76 -0.17 -11.72
C SER A 73 28.30 -1.55 -11.26
N LEU A 74 29.04 -2.61 -11.55
CA LEU A 74 28.76 -3.96 -11.09
C LEU A 74 28.90 -4.08 -9.57
N GLU A 75 29.92 -3.47 -8.97
CA GLU A 75 30.08 -3.41 -7.52
C GLU A 75 28.92 -2.66 -6.86
N THR A 76 28.49 -1.55 -7.46
CA THR A 76 27.34 -0.76 -6.98
C THR A 76 26.03 -1.54 -7.11
N LEU A 77 25.83 -2.22 -8.26
CA LEU A 77 24.64 -3.05 -8.49
C LEU A 77 24.59 -4.24 -7.54
N ASN A 78 25.73 -4.90 -7.30
CA ASN A 78 25.82 -6.01 -6.35
C ASN A 78 25.51 -5.54 -4.92
N LYS A 79 26.03 -4.37 -4.51
CA LYS A 79 25.67 -3.76 -3.22
C LYS A 79 24.17 -3.43 -3.14
N GLY A 80 23.61 -2.83 -4.19
CA GLY A 80 22.18 -2.50 -4.26
C GLY A 80 21.29 -3.75 -4.24
N LEU A 81 21.69 -4.82 -4.92
CA LEU A 81 20.98 -6.10 -4.91
C LEU A 81 21.00 -6.73 -3.52
N ASN A 82 22.17 -6.76 -2.87
CA ASN A 82 22.28 -7.29 -1.50
C ASN A 82 21.44 -6.49 -0.51
N LEU A 83 21.42 -5.15 -0.65
CA LEU A 83 20.55 -4.29 0.14
C LEU A 83 19.07 -4.60 -0.11
N ALA A 84 18.64 -4.71 -1.37
CA ALA A 84 17.26 -5.02 -1.72
C ALA A 84 16.82 -6.41 -1.22
N VAL A 85 17.71 -7.40 -1.27
CA VAL A 85 17.47 -8.74 -0.69
C VAL A 85 17.31 -8.63 0.83
N GLN A 86 18.18 -7.88 1.49
CA GLN A 86 18.10 -7.66 2.94
C GLN A 86 16.80 -6.94 3.33
N GLU A 87 16.42 -5.88 2.62
CA GLU A 87 15.17 -5.15 2.86
C GLU A 87 13.94 -6.03 2.65
N ARG A 88 13.94 -6.86 1.60
CA ARG A 88 12.90 -7.86 1.36
C ARG A 88 12.83 -8.86 2.51
N ASP A 89 13.96 -9.40 2.95
CA ASP A 89 13.99 -10.41 4.00
C ASP A 89 13.49 -9.85 5.33
N VAL A 90 13.84 -8.60 5.66
CA VAL A 90 13.28 -7.88 6.81
C VAL A 90 11.77 -7.66 6.65
N ALA A 91 11.30 -7.25 5.47
CA ALA A 91 9.87 -7.06 5.22
C ALA A 91 9.07 -8.37 5.35
N VAL A 92 9.61 -9.48 4.85
CA VAL A 92 9.00 -10.82 4.98
C VAL A 92 8.97 -11.25 6.44
N SER A 93 10.07 -11.09 7.18
CA SER A 93 10.11 -11.39 8.61
C SER A 93 9.08 -10.58 9.38
N ASN A 94 9.05 -9.26 9.18
CA ASN A 94 8.08 -8.37 9.82
C ASN A 94 6.64 -8.77 9.49
N SER A 95 6.36 -9.16 8.24
CA SER A 95 5.04 -9.64 7.84
C SER A 95 4.64 -10.93 8.56
N ASN A 96 5.58 -11.86 8.74
CA ASN A 96 5.34 -13.11 9.46
C ASN A 96 5.08 -12.85 10.95
N ASP A 97 5.87 -11.96 11.56
CA ASP A 97 5.71 -11.57 12.97
C ASP A 97 4.37 -10.87 13.20
N LEU A 98 3.98 -9.96 12.30
CA LEU A 98 2.66 -9.31 12.35
C LEU A 98 1.53 -10.32 12.19
N PHE A 99 1.66 -11.28 11.28
CA PHE A 99 0.65 -12.32 11.09
C PHE A 99 0.52 -13.22 12.34
N ALA A 100 1.65 -13.61 12.95
CA ALA A 100 1.66 -14.36 14.20
C ALA A 100 1.01 -13.57 15.34
N ALA A 101 1.36 -12.28 15.48
CA ALA A 101 0.79 -11.39 16.49
C ALA A 101 -0.72 -11.19 16.30
N LEU A 102 -1.19 -11.04 15.05
CA LEU A 102 -2.62 -10.92 14.73
C LEU A 102 -3.38 -12.20 15.08
N ASN A 103 -2.83 -13.36 14.76
CA ASN A 103 -3.45 -14.63 15.11
C ASN A 103 -3.53 -14.82 16.63
N GLN A 104 -2.45 -14.48 17.36
CA GLN A 104 -2.47 -14.51 18.82
C GLN A 104 -3.51 -13.56 19.40
N ALA A 105 -3.56 -12.31 18.92
CA ALA A 105 -4.55 -11.33 19.35
C ALA A 105 -5.99 -11.79 19.07
N HIS A 106 -6.23 -12.49 17.96
CA HIS A 106 -7.52 -13.09 17.67
C HIS A 106 -7.90 -14.20 18.65
N VAL A 107 -6.95 -15.09 18.97
CA VAL A 107 -7.15 -16.14 19.99
C VAL A 107 -7.46 -15.51 21.35
N ASP A 108 -6.66 -14.55 21.80
CA ASP A 108 -6.85 -13.87 23.09
C ASP A 108 -8.20 -13.14 23.16
N LYS A 109 -8.62 -12.52 22.04
CA LYS A 109 -9.93 -11.87 21.93
C LYS A 109 -11.06 -12.89 22.09
N THR A 110 -11.04 -13.99 21.33
CA THR A 110 -12.09 -15.02 21.41
C THR A 110 -12.17 -15.68 22.79
N GLN A 111 -11.03 -15.91 23.43
CA GLN A 111 -10.99 -16.40 24.81
C GLN A 111 -11.59 -15.39 25.80
N SER A 112 -11.23 -14.11 25.67
CA SER A 112 -11.75 -13.03 26.53
C SER A 112 -13.26 -12.83 26.37
N GLU A 113 -13.76 -12.88 25.14
CA GLU A 113 -15.19 -12.81 24.83
C GLU A 113 -15.95 -14.00 25.42
N GLY A 114 -15.39 -15.21 25.32
CA GLY A 114 -15.96 -16.43 25.92
C GLY A 114 -16.05 -16.35 27.44
N LEU A 115 -14.97 -15.93 28.12
CA LEU A 115 -14.99 -15.69 29.57
C LEU A 115 -16.00 -14.61 29.95
N GLY A 116 -16.03 -13.51 29.20
CA GLY A 116 -16.98 -12.43 29.40
C GLY A 116 -18.43 -12.88 29.29
N ALA A 117 -18.75 -13.74 28.32
CA ALA A 117 -20.10 -14.29 28.14
C ALA A 117 -20.53 -15.15 29.34
N ILE A 118 -19.64 -15.99 29.87
CA ILE A 118 -19.89 -16.81 31.06
C ILE A 118 -20.12 -15.90 32.28
N TYR A 119 -19.24 -14.91 32.50
CA TYR A 119 -19.41 -13.97 33.61
C TYR A 119 -20.73 -13.21 33.53
N ARG A 120 -21.13 -12.75 32.34
CA ARG A 120 -22.42 -12.07 32.15
C ARG A 120 -23.60 -13.00 32.47
N GLU A 121 -23.52 -14.28 32.13
CA GLU A 121 -24.58 -15.25 32.48
C GLU A 121 -24.67 -15.47 34.00
N VAL A 122 -23.53 -15.60 34.68
CA VAL A 122 -23.51 -15.69 36.15
C VAL A 122 -24.07 -14.42 36.79
N LEU A 123 -23.71 -13.23 36.28
CA LEU A 123 -24.25 -11.97 36.75
C LEU A 123 -25.77 -11.89 36.53
N ARG A 124 -26.26 -12.35 35.37
CA ARG A 124 -27.68 -12.38 35.03
C ARG A 124 -28.49 -13.18 36.04
N GLN A 125 -27.98 -14.35 36.45
CA GLN A 125 -28.58 -15.19 37.47
C GLN A 125 -28.57 -14.55 38.87
N ARG A 126 -27.64 -13.64 39.14
CA ARG A 126 -27.47 -12.93 40.42
C ARG A 126 -28.16 -11.56 40.48
N GLY A 127 -29.10 -11.29 39.57
CA GLY A 127 -29.83 -10.02 39.54
C GLY A 127 -29.27 -8.98 38.57
N GLY A 128 -28.19 -9.30 37.86
CA GLY A 128 -27.66 -8.50 36.77
C GLY A 128 -26.79 -7.32 37.20
N LEU A 129 -26.52 -6.43 36.25
CA LEU A 129 -25.80 -5.17 36.41
C LEU A 129 -26.64 -4.08 35.74
N SER A 130 -27.08 -3.08 36.50
CA SER A 130 -27.77 -1.92 35.95
C SER A 130 -26.87 -1.15 34.98
N LEU A 131 -27.48 -0.44 34.02
CA LEU A 131 -26.77 0.43 33.09
C LEU A 131 -25.74 1.30 33.84
N THR A 132 -24.49 1.25 33.41
CA THR A 132 -23.42 2.04 34.00
C THR A 132 -22.33 2.35 33.00
N ILE A 133 -21.55 3.39 33.28
CA ILE A 133 -20.32 3.68 32.55
C ILE A 133 -19.24 2.73 33.05
N GLN A 134 -18.71 1.89 32.17
CA GLN A 134 -17.58 1.03 32.46
C GLN A 134 -16.28 1.82 32.44
N ASN A 135 -16.05 2.59 31.38
CA ASN A 135 -14.82 3.32 31.16
C ASN A 135 -15.07 4.55 30.28
N ILE A 136 -14.22 5.58 30.44
CA ILE A 136 -14.11 6.69 29.51
C ILE A 136 -12.63 6.96 29.23
N GLY A 137 -12.25 6.80 27.96
CA GLY A 137 -10.93 7.16 27.45
C GLY A 137 -11.01 8.49 26.71
N ILE A 138 -10.02 9.36 26.92
CA ILE A 138 -9.84 10.58 26.13
C ILE A 138 -8.45 10.56 25.52
N LYS A 139 -8.39 10.52 24.19
CA LYS A 139 -7.16 10.51 23.42
C LYS A 139 -6.92 11.90 22.82
N PRO A 140 -5.82 12.58 23.16
CA PRO A 140 -5.47 13.83 22.50
C PRO A 140 -5.13 13.58 21.03
N LEU A 141 -5.58 14.48 20.16
CA LEU A 141 -5.22 14.55 18.75
C LEU A 141 -4.46 15.87 18.49
N PRO A 142 -3.81 16.03 17.33
CA PRO A 142 -3.26 17.31 16.91
C PRO A 142 -4.30 18.43 16.91
N ASP A 143 -3.84 19.69 16.87
CA ASP A 143 -4.68 20.87 16.74
C ASP A 143 -5.75 21.04 17.85
N ASN A 144 -5.45 20.55 19.06
CA ASN A 144 -6.34 20.63 20.23
C ASN A 144 -7.69 19.91 20.00
N ALA A 145 -7.68 18.90 19.13
CA ALA A 145 -8.77 17.94 18.97
C ALA A 145 -8.60 16.77 19.96
N TYR A 146 -9.70 16.09 20.24
CA TYR A 146 -9.73 14.94 21.13
C TYR A 146 -10.69 13.89 20.57
N GLU A 147 -10.37 12.62 20.82
CA GLU A 147 -11.24 11.47 20.55
C GLU A 147 -11.67 10.87 21.88
N TYR A 148 -12.97 10.62 22.05
CA TYR A 148 -13.50 9.94 23.23
C TYR A 148 -13.82 8.49 22.88
N GLU A 149 -13.60 7.61 23.86
CA GLU A 149 -14.08 6.23 23.85
C GLU A 149 -14.87 6.02 25.14
N LEU A 150 -16.19 5.93 25.04
CA LEU A 150 -17.08 5.71 26.16
C LEU A 150 -17.63 4.28 26.11
N ASP A 151 -17.28 3.49 27.12
CA ASP A 151 -17.76 2.11 27.26
C ASP A 151 -18.96 2.06 28.20
N LEU A 152 -20.11 1.66 27.65
CA LEU A 152 -21.35 1.44 28.38
C LEU A 152 -21.57 -0.05 28.59
N VAL A 153 -22.07 -0.41 29.77
CA VAL A 153 -22.37 -1.81 30.09
C VAL A 153 -23.67 -1.94 30.87
N GLN A 154 -24.41 -3.01 30.57
CA GLN A 154 -25.57 -3.45 31.29
C GLN A 154 -25.61 -4.99 31.25
N VAL A 155 -26.07 -5.64 32.31
CA VAL A 155 -26.43 -7.05 32.27
C VAL A 155 -27.84 -7.20 32.82
N SER A 156 -28.84 -7.28 31.93
CA SER A 156 -30.23 -7.47 32.36
C SER A 156 -30.53 -8.93 32.69
N PRO A 157 -31.15 -9.25 33.85
CA PRO A 157 -31.67 -10.59 34.18
C PRO A 157 -32.51 -11.21 33.07
N ASN A 158 -33.29 -10.37 32.38
CA ASN A 158 -34.25 -10.78 31.36
C ASN A 158 -33.76 -10.50 29.92
N LYS A 159 -32.45 -10.26 29.74
CA LYS A 159 -31.85 -9.93 28.43
C LYS A 159 -32.51 -8.73 27.74
N ARG A 160 -33.06 -7.78 28.50
CA ARG A 160 -33.61 -6.54 27.95
C ARG A 160 -32.47 -5.62 27.50
N SER A 161 -32.67 -4.95 26.38
CA SER A 161 -31.78 -3.88 25.93
C SER A 161 -31.87 -2.67 26.85
N ALA A 162 -30.71 -2.03 27.08
CA ALA A 162 -30.62 -0.66 27.54
C ALA A 162 -30.84 0.26 26.34
N SER A 163 -31.67 1.29 26.49
CA SER A 163 -31.80 2.34 25.49
C SER A 163 -31.90 3.69 26.17
N GLY A 164 -31.38 4.73 25.50
CA GLY A 164 -31.30 6.05 26.11
C GLY A 164 -30.40 7.01 25.34
N SER A 165 -29.95 8.05 26.04
CA SER A 165 -28.99 9.01 25.49
C SER A 165 -27.86 9.34 26.48
N VAL A 166 -26.73 9.74 25.91
CA VAL A 166 -25.53 10.18 26.59
C VAL A 166 -25.34 11.67 26.39
N GLU A 167 -24.87 12.34 27.43
CA GLU A 167 -24.30 13.68 27.32
C GLU A 167 -22.95 13.73 28.03
N LEU A 168 -21.95 14.24 27.32
CA LEU A 168 -20.60 14.44 27.83
C LEU A 168 -20.40 15.92 28.17
N ARG A 169 -19.97 16.21 29.40
CA ARG A 169 -19.75 17.58 29.89
C ARG A 169 -18.33 17.74 30.41
N LEU A 170 -17.65 18.76 29.94
CA LEU A 170 -16.36 19.18 30.47
C LEU A 170 -16.56 20.33 31.45
N ILE A 171 -15.87 20.26 32.58
CA ILE A 171 -16.05 21.22 33.68
C ILE A 171 -14.74 21.93 33.97
N GLN A 172 -14.79 23.26 34.01
CA GLN A 172 -13.71 24.14 34.43
C GLN A 172 -14.23 25.12 35.47
N GLY A 173 -14.03 24.84 36.76
CA GLY A 173 -14.61 25.66 37.84
C GLY A 173 -16.14 25.66 37.78
N THR A 174 -16.73 26.81 37.41
CA THR A 174 -18.18 26.99 37.21
C THR A 174 -18.63 26.88 35.75
N GLU A 175 -17.69 26.86 34.80
CA GLU A 175 -17.99 26.76 33.38
C GLU A 175 -18.20 25.29 32.99
N VAL A 176 -19.24 25.05 32.18
CA VAL A 176 -19.59 23.73 31.67
C VAL A 176 -19.67 23.80 30.15
N LEU A 177 -18.87 22.96 29.50
CA LEU A 177 -18.85 22.79 28.06
C LEU A 177 -19.46 21.44 27.69
N VAL A 178 -20.46 21.43 26.81
CA VAL A 178 -21.06 20.18 26.30
C VAL A 178 -20.25 19.70 25.10
N VAL A 179 -19.81 18.45 25.11
CA VAL A 179 -19.08 17.85 23.99
C VAL A 179 -20.08 17.46 22.90
N PRO A 180 -19.87 17.90 21.64
CA PRO A 180 -20.71 17.46 20.53
C PRO A 180 -20.52 15.96 20.28
N MET A 181 -21.62 15.24 20.10
CA MET A 181 -21.62 13.81 19.78
C MET A 181 -22.44 13.60 18.50
N ASP A 182 -21.88 12.84 17.55
CA ASP A 182 -22.55 12.53 16.29
C ASP A 182 -23.78 11.65 16.53
N ASP A 183 -23.61 10.59 17.34
CA ASP A 183 -24.71 9.83 17.91
C ASP A 183 -24.64 9.89 19.44
N LYS A 184 -25.67 10.52 20.00
CA LYS A 184 -25.86 10.61 21.45
C LYS A 184 -26.73 9.49 21.99
N ASN A 185 -27.41 8.73 21.14
CA ASN A 185 -28.31 7.68 21.58
C ASN A 185 -27.56 6.35 21.66
N PHE A 186 -28.05 5.45 22.50
CA PHE A 186 -27.53 4.08 22.60
C PHE A 186 -28.69 3.09 22.64
N ASN A 187 -28.47 1.89 22.12
CA ASN A 187 -29.42 0.80 22.19
C ASN A 187 -28.70 -0.55 22.10
N PHE A 188 -28.46 -1.17 23.25
CA PHE A 188 -27.64 -2.37 23.33
C PHE A 188 -28.13 -3.35 24.40
N GLN A 189 -27.80 -4.63 24.25
CA GLN A 189 -28.19 -5.65 25.22
C GLN A 189 -27.19 -5.79 26.38
N ASP A 190 -25.90 -5.87 26.05
CA ASP A 190 -24.83 -6.18 27.03
C ASP A 190 -23.83 -5.00 27.17
N SER A 191 -23.26 -4.52 26.06
CA SER A 191 -22.32 -3.41 26.06
C SER A 191 -22.33 -2.67 24.72
N GLU A 192 -21.99 -1.39 24.75
CA GLU A 192 -21.79 -0.55 23.57
C GLU A 192 -20.64 0.42 23.81
N ARG A 193 -19.84 0.64 22.77
CA ARG A 193 -18.78 1.64 22.78
C ARG A 193 -19.20 2.81 21.90
N LEU A 194 -19.30 3.99 22.48
CA LEU A 194 -19.55 5.23 21.77
C LEU A 194 -18.21 5.95 21.56
N THR A 195 -17.95 6.34 20.31
CA THR A 195 -16.75 7.08 19.94
C THR A 195 -17.12 8.34 19.19
N GLY A 196 -16.30 9.36 19.31
CA GLY A 196 -16.49 10.60 18.56
C GLY A 196 -15.33 11.55 18.78
N ARG A 197 -15.33 12.63 18.01
CA ARG A 197 -14.26 13.63 18.02
C ARG A 197 -14.82 15.01 18.26
N TRP A 198 -14.05 15.82 18.97
CA TRP A 198 -14.38 17.23 19.15
C TRP A 198 -13.10 18.07 19.20
N THR A 199 -13.25 19.35 18.91
CA THR A 199 -12.19 20.34 19.15
C THR A 199 -12.49 21.14 20.41
N MET A 200 -11.46 21.33 21.24
CA MET A 200 -11.59 22.09 22.47
C MET A 200 -11.50 23.60 22.18
N PRO A 201 -12.42 24.44 22.72
CA PRO A 201 -12.34 25.88 22.59
C PRO A 201 -11.00 26.44 23.10
N LYS A 202 -10.49 27.48 22.44
CA LYS A 202 -9.25 28.14 22.87
C LYS A 202 -9.42 28.71 24.27
N GLY A 203 -8.46 28.43 25.16
CA GLY A 203 -8.45 28.91 26.54
C GLY A 203 -9.26 28.06 27.52
N PHE A 204 -10.00 27.04 27.06
CA PHE A 204 -10.71 26.11 27.94
C PHE A 204 -9.78 24.97 28.39
N THR A 205 -9.61 24.82 29.70
CA THR A 205 -8.82 23.76 30.32
C THR A 205 -9.68 23.00 31.33
N PRO A 206 -10.23 21.83 30.96
CA PRO A 206 -11.09 21.07 31.85
C PRO A 206 -10.33 20.55 33.07
N GLN A 207 -11.03 20.53 34.20
CA GLN A 207 -10.62 19.87 35.45
C GLN A 207 -11.29 18.50 35.58
N PHE A 208 -12.51 18.37 35.07
CA PHE A 208 -13.29 17.14 35.11
C PHE A 208 -14.03 16.91 33.80
N ILE A 209 -14.33 15.65 33.54
CA ILE A 209 -15.33 15.23 32.55
C ILE A 209 -16.46 14.47 33.28
N GLU A 210 -17.70 14.82 32.96
CA GLU A 210 -18.88 14.13 33.42
C GLU A 210 -19.59 13.43 32.28
N VAL A 211 -20.05 12.22 32.57
CA VAL A 211 -20.89 11.43 31.68
C VAL A 211 -22.27 11.33 32.31
N HIS A 212 -23.28 11.80 31.58
CA HIS A 212 -24.68 11.74 31.97
C HIS A 212 -25.39 10.75 31.07
N LEU A 213 -25.92 9.68 31.64
CA LEU A 213 -26.77 8.71 30.93
C LEU A 213 -28.22 8.94 31.33
N THR A 214 -29.08 9.07 30.33
CA THR A 214 -30.54 9.08 30.48
C THR A 214 -31.11 7.88 29.72
N GLY A 215 -32.27 7.35 30.13
CA GLY A 215 -32.86 6.12 29.55
C GLY A 215 -33.35 5.11 30.59
N THR A 216 -32.90 5.27 31.83
CA THR A 216 -33.43 4.58 33.02
C THR A 216 -34.24 5.54 33.90
N SER A 217 -35.04 5.00 34.83
CA SER A 217 -35.81 5.81 35.78
C SER A 217 -34.95 6.70 36.68
N THR A 218 -33.70 6.30 36.91
CA THR A 218 -32.67 7.08 37.59
C THR A 218 -31.55 7.40 36.62
N PRO A 219 -31.23 8.68 36.38
CA PRO A 219 -30.10 9.04 35.53
C PRO A 219 -28.78 8.62 36.19
N VAL A 220 -27.84 8.15 35.38
CA VAL A 220 -26.51 7.76 35.85
C VAL A 220 -25.54 8.88 35.52
N ILE A 221 -24.95 9.48 36.55
CA ILE A 221 -23.96 10.55 36.40
C ILE A 221 -22.65 10.09 37.01
N LYS A 222 -21.58 10.07 36.22
CA LYS A 222 -20.22 9.81 36.74
C LYS A 222 -19.27 10.93 36.33
N ARG A 223 -18.47 11.37 37.29
CA ARG A 223 -17.42 12.38 37.13
C ARG A 223 -16.05 11.73 37.17
N PHE A 224 -15.18 12.14 36.26
CA PHE A 224 -13.80 11.68 36.16
C PHE A 224 -12.87 12.90 36.16
N SER A 225 -11.72 12.77 36.82
CA SER A 225 -10.69 13.81 36.81
C SER A 225 -10.02 13.89 35.44
N TRP A 226 -9.79 15.11 34.95
CA TRP A 226 -9.11 15.33 33.67
C TRP A 226 -7.60 15.14 33.82
N GLY A 227 -7.09 13.98 33.40
CA GLY A 227 -5.65 13.72 33.30
C GLY A 227 -5.13 14.06 31.91
N ARG A 228 -4.16 14.98 31.80
CA ARG A 228 -3.52 15.27 30.50
C ARG A 228 -2.53 14.16 30.15
N GLY A 229 -2.76 13.48 29.03
CA GLY A 229 -1.76 12.62 28.39
C GLY A 229 -0.61 13.44 27.78
N LYS A 230 0.46 12.77 27.33
CA LYS A 230 1.55 13.44 26.59
C LYS A 230 1.00 14.03 25.28
N PRO A 231 1.36 15.27 24.89
CA PRO A 231 1.00 15.83 23.59
C PRO A 231 1.47 14.90 22.47
N ILE A 232 0.58 14.59 21.52
CA ILE A 232 0.95 13.82 20.33
C ILE A 232 1.42 14.82 19.28
N GLU A 233 2.72 14.85 19.01
CA GLU A 233 3.26 15.54 17.85
C GLU A 233 2.77 14.81 16.58
N SER A 234 2.16 15.56 15.69
CA SER A 234 1.20 15.14 14.67
C SER A 234 1.68 14.12 13.64
N GLN A 235 0.75 13.25 13.21
CA GLN A 235 0.65 12.84 11.81
C GLN A 235 -0.81 12.94 11.35
N SER A 236 -1.00 13.68 10.27
CA SER A 236 -2.25 14.18 9.68
C SER A 236 -3.29 13.08 9.37
N ALA A 237 -4.54 13.31 9.78
CA ALA A 237 -5.73 12.69 9.18
C ALA A 237 -6.88 13.72 9.17
N PHE A 238 -7.21 14.15 7.95
CA PHE A 238 -8.34 14.98 7.48
C PHE A 238 -9.13 15.82 8.50
N ILE A 239 -8.92 17.13 8.39
CA ILE A 239 -9.45 18.23 9.24
C ILE A 239 -10.94 18.53 8.95
N SER A 240 -11.51 18.01 7.88
CA SER A 240 -12.75 18.56 7.31
C SER A 240 -14.04 18.26 8.08
N ASP A 241 -14.07 17.28 8.98
CA ASP A 241 -15.32 16.75 9.55
C ASP A 241 -15.39 16.74 11.09
N ILE A 242 -14.52 17.46 11.81
CA ILE A 242 -14.59 17.47 13.30
C ILE A 242 -15.47 18.62 13.79
N PRO A 243 -16.65 18.34 14.37
CA PRO A 243 -17.52 19.38 14.92
C PRO A 243 -16.83 20.11 16.08
N GLN A 244 -16.93 21.44 16.08
CA GLN A 244 -16.39 22.29 17.13
C GLN A 244 -17.40 22.41 18.28
N ALA A 245 -16.94 22.24 19.52
CA ALA A 245 -17.79 22.41 20.70
C ALA A 245 -18.13 23.90 20.92
N GLU A 246 -19.41 24.21 21.12
CA GLU A 246 -19.86 25.57 21.44
C GLU A 246 -19.75 25.87 22.94
N ALA A 247 -19.08 26.97 23.28
CA ALA A 247 -19.01 27.46 24.66
C ALA A 247 -20.28 28.24 25.01
N ASN A 248 -21.09 27.73 25.93
CA ASN A 248 -22.20 28.49 26.50
C ASN A 248 -21.68 29.48 27.54
N ALA A 249 -21.55 30.75 27.16
CA ALA A 249 -21.37 31.86 28.09
C ALA A 249 -22.73 32.20 28.72
N LYS A 250 -22.77 32.31 30.05
CA LYS A 250 -23.91 32.84 30.80
C LYS A 250 -23.58 34.22 31.33
#